data_AF-A0A7K1X0K5-F1
#
_entry.id   AF-A0A7K1X0K5-F1
#
_cell.length_a   1.000
_cell.length_b   1.000
_cell.length_c   1.000
_cell.angle_alpha   90.00
_cell.angle_beta   90.00
_cell.angle_gamma   90.00
#
_symmetry.space_group_name_H-M   'P 1'
#
loop_
_entity.id
_entity.type
_entity.pdbx_description
1 polymer ?
#
loop_
_entity_poly.entity_id
_entity_poly.type
_entity_poly.pdbx_seq_one_letter_code
_entity_poly.pdbx_strand_id
1 'polypeptide(L)'
;MGITKTTTYSKGMREFWKKEAVKNYLVQDLFDVDEIVRRLGGCPNNEDYKIIRRYYCIEFIGGEEQFEILDTTKEEFEAHKDDDNTEIDYRTELNYSDFLDKFWFDTFEEALFGYAEPNEQLDFISCVKDTFFELKFEGQAKMFLKNVIDGLNELYTELNYLLKNKNTVYSVGINKIQEVVINHYSESYLNTQNKIINIYKFIYPEIEQEFANVKTINTKLTREEILKKLIGDNKKLTLFEKYEQKLKKNNYLSIDYEWKKGAANLARFFIHCTNEKVIPSHFIEGTRGMDLLRQLYGFEKGRSIDSKAKREKQLTKKERNEFDFLDFD
;
A
#
# COMPACT_ATOMS: atom_id res chain seq x y z
N MET A 1 -33.84 31.60 0.79
CA MET A 1 -34.31 30.37 0.14
C MET A 1 -33.09 29.55 -0.26
N GLY A 2 -32.56 28.75 0.67
CA GLY A 2 -31.46 27.83 0.38
C GLY A 2 -32.06 26.47 0.03
N ILE A 3 -31.85 26.03 -1.20
CA ILE A 3 -32.26 24.70 -1.65
C ILE A 3 -31.23 23.71 -1.08
N THR A 4 -31.54 23.10 0.06
CA THR A 4 -30.87 21.89 0.52
C THR A 4 -31.28 20.75 -0.41
N LYS A 5 -30.39 20.39 -1.35
CA LYS A 5 -30.51 19.14 -2.10
C LYS A 5 -30.16 17.98 -1.16
N THR A 6 -31.13 17.49 -0.40
CA THR A 6 -31.06 16.14 0.17
C THR A 6 -31.26 15.15 -0.96
N THR A 7 -30.15 14.63 -1.50
CA THR A 7 -30.16 13.52 -2.45
C THR A 7 -30.72 12.28 -1.73
N THR A 8 -31.89 11.82 -2.16
CA THR A 8 -32.57 10.65 -1.60
C THR A 8 -31.80 9.38 -1.99
N TYR A 9 -30.75 9.04 -1.24
CA TYR A 9 -30.06 7.76 -1.40
C TYR A 9 -31.01 6.60 -1.04
N SER A 10 -31.11 5.61 -1.93
CA SER A 10 -31.85 4.38 -1.65
C SER A 10 -31.25 3.66 -0.42
N LYS A 11 -32.10 3.02 0.40
CA LYS A 11 -31.70 2.35 1.66
C LYS A 11 -30.49 1.41 1.48
N GLY A 12 -30.43 0.67 0.37
CA GLY A 12 -29.31 -0.24 0.06
C GLY A 12 -27.96 0.47 -0.12
N MET A 13 -27.93 1.75 -0.54
CA MET A 13 -26.69 2.51 -0.71
C MET A 13 -26.07 2.91 0.63
N ARG A 14 -26.88 3.25 1.64
CA ARG A 14 -26.37 3.55 2.98
C ARG A 14 -25.95 2.29 3.73
N GLU A 15 -26.54 1.14 3.38
CA GLU A 15 -26.20 -0.15 3.98
C GLU A 15 -24.89 -0.70 3.44
N PHE A 16 -24.54 -0.44 2.17
CA PHE A 16 -23.27 -0.86 1.58
C PHE A 16 -22.04 -0.38 2.39
N TRP A 17 -21.93 0.92 2.64
CA TRP A 17 -20.82 1.52 3.38
C TRP A 17 -20.74 1.09 4.86
N LYS A 18 -21.79 0.44 5.37
CA LYS A 18 -21.84 -0.08 6.74
C LYS A 18 -21.37 -1.53 6.84
N LYS A 19 -21.22 -2.25 5.72
CA LYS A 19 -20.74 -3.65 5.71
C LYS A 19 -19.31 -3.69 6.27
N GLU A 20 -19.03 -4.69 7.11
CA GLU A 20 -17.72 -4.83 7.79
C GLU A 20 -16.57 -4.94 6.80
N ALA A 21 -16.71 -5.78 5.77
CA ALA A 21 -15.74 -5.91 4.68
C ALA A 21 -15.49 -4.59 3.92
N VAL A 22 -16.49 -3.71 3.84
CA VAL A 22 -16.32 -2.39 3.26
C VAL A 22 -15.52 -1.51 4.21
N LYS A 23 -15.94 -1.41 5.48
CA LYS A 23 -15.27 -0.60 6.51
C LYS A 23 -13.80 -0.96 6.69
N ASN A 24 -13.47 -2.26 6.69
CA ASN A 24 -12.09 -2.73 6.88
C ASN A 24 -11.13 -2.24 5.78
N TYR A 25 -11.66 -1.86 4.61
CA TYR A 25 -10.87 -1.34 3.50
C TYR A 25 -10.82 0.20 3.47
N LEU A 26 -11.68 0.89 4.23
CA LEU A 26 -11.73 2.35 4.24
C LEU A 26 -10.70 2.92 5.23
N VAL A 27 -9.93 3.89 4.76
CA VAL A 27 -8.95 4.68 5.51
C VAL A 27 -9.26 6.13 5.15
N GLN A 28 -9.84 6.85 6.10
CA GLN A 28 -10.39 8.19 5.90
C GLN A 28 -9.48 9.28 6.49
N ASP A 29 -8.84 8.98 7.61
CA ASP A 29 -8.10 9.97 8.38
C ASP A 29 -6.80 9.41 8.99
N LEU A 30 -6.11 10.25 9.78
CA LEU A 30 -4.90 9.85 10.47
C LEU A 30 -5.15 8.83 11.59
N PHE A 31 -6.36 8.78 12.14
CA PHE A 31 -6.70 7.78 13.15
C PHE A 31 -6.70 6.38 12.54
N ASP A 32 -7.33 6.22 11.37
CA ASP A 32 -7.33 4.96 10.61
C ASP A 32 -5.91 4.54 10.20
N VAL A 33 -5.09 5.51 9.74
CA VAL A 33 -3.69 5.27 9.41
C VAL A 33 -2.92 4.76 10.63
N ASP A 34 -3.08 5.40 11.78
CA ASP A 34 -2.45 4.99 13.03
C ASP A 34 -2.95 3.60 13.49
N GLU A 35 -4.22 3.25 13.27
CA GLU A 35 -4.71 1.90 13.58
C GLU A 35 -4.03 0.83 12.72
N ILE A 36 -3.76 1.11 11.44
CA ILE A 36 -2.99 0.21 10.57
C ILE A 36 -1.55 0.07 11.07
N VAL A 37 -0.90 1.17 11.42
CA VAL A 37 0.47 1.17 11.99
C VAL A 37 0.51 0.38 13.30
N ARG A 38 -0.47 0.56 14.17
CA ARG A 38 -0.57 -0.18 15.44
C ARG A 38 -0.79 -1.67 15.24
N ARG A 39 -1.59 -2.05 14.23
CA ARG A 39 -1.93 -3.45 13.93
C ARG A 39 -0.80 -4.21 13.25
N LEU A 40 -0.11 -3.57 12.31
CA LEU A 40 0.87 -4.23 11.43
C LEU A 40 2.33 -3.84 11.71
N GLY A 41 2.55 -2.74 12.42
CA GLY A 41 3.87 -2.22 12.75
C GLY A 41 4.60 -3.06 13.78
N GLY A 42 5.93 -2.93 13.77
CA GLY A 42 6.79 -3.64 14.71
C GLY A 42 8.16 -3.00 14.85
N CYS A 43 8.77 -3.23 16.01
CA CYS A 43 10.10 -2.75 16.36
C CYS A 43 10.97 -3.90 16.90
N PRO A 44 12.31 -3.80 16.78
CA PRO A 44 13.23 -4.75 17.40
C PRO A 44 13.09 -4.71 18.90
N ASN A 45 12.99 -5.89 19.53
CA ASN A 45 12.71 -6.06 20.96
C ASN A 45 11.40 -5.37 21.37
N ASN A 46 10.28 -5.95 20.93
CA ASN A 46 8.89 -5.45 21.10
C ASN A 46 8.49 -5.10 22.56
N GLU A 47 9.27 -5.50 23.56
CA GLU A 47 9.04 -5.09 24.96
C GLU A 47 9.47 -3.64 25.25
N ASP A 48 10.53 -3.15 24.61
CA ASP A 48 11.12 -1.82 24.86
C ASP A 48 10.48 -0.71 24.01
N TYR A 49 9.86 -1.07 22.88
CA TYR A 49 9.32 -0.14 21.88
C TYR A 49 7.89 -0.50 21.49
N LYS A 50 7.02 -0.62 22.50
CA LYS A 50 5.60 -0.86 22.27
C LYS A 50 4.98 0.33 21.55
N ILE A 51 4.28 0.04 20.47
CA ILE A 51 3.46 1.03 19.74
C ILE A 51 2.19 1.24 20.54
N ILE A 52 2.07 2.40 21.18
CA ILE A 52 0.98 2.77 22.08
C ILE A 52 0.32 4.03 21.57
N ARG A 53 -1.01 4.10 21.69
CA ARG A 53 -1.77 5.31 21.40
C ARG A 53 -1.72 6.25 22.61
N ARG A 54 -1.28 7.48 22.35
CA ARG A 54 -1.34 8.61 23.27
C ARG A 54 -2.59 9.42 22.97
N TYR A 55 -3.23 9.88 24.04
CA TYR A 55 -4.38 10.77 24.00
C TYR A 55 -3.93 12.10 24.59
N TYR A 56 -4.21 13.20 23.91
CA TYR A 56 -3.86 14.53 24.39
C TYR A 56 -4.92 15.54 23.95
N CYS A 57 -4.98 16.68 24.64
CA CYS A 57 -5.74 17.84 24.19
C CYS A 57 -4.81 19.02 23.95
N ILE A 58 -5.23 19.91 23.05
CA ILE A 58 -4.57 21.20 22.80
C ILE A 58 -5.47 22.27 23.40
N GLU A 59 -4.98 22.96 24.43
CA GLU A 59 -5.70 24.04 25.12
C GLU A 59 -5.11 25.40 24.75
N PHE A 60 -5.99 26.36 24.46
CA PHE A 60 -5.58 27.76 24.29
C PHE A 60 -5.42 28.43 25.66
N ILE A 61 -4.17 28.74 26.03
CA ILE A 61 -3.84 29.27 27.37
C ILE A 61 -3.87 30.82 27.45
N GLY A 62 -4.25 31.51 26.37
CA GLY A 62 -4.34 32.98 26.33
C GLY A 62 -3.00 33.71 26.16
N GLY A 63 -2.91 34.63 25.18
CA GLY A 63 -1.68 35.36 24.83
C GLY A 63 -1.48 35.49 23.31
N GLU A 64 -0.26 35.81 22.85
CA GLU A 64 0.15 35.77 21.43
C GLU A 64 0.12 34.33 20.87
N GLU A 65 -1.07 33.74 20.69
CA GLU A 65 -1.28 32.42 20.05
C GLU A 65 -0.53 31.25 20.71
N GLN A 66 -0.45 31.24 22.05
CA GLN A 66 0.16 30.14 22.78
C GLN A 66 -0.83 29.00 23.01
N PHE A 67 -0.43 27.80 22.58
CA PHE A 67 -1.15 26.54 22.78
C PHE A 67 -0.32 25.62 23.67
N GLU A 68 -0.97 24.91 24.58
CA GLU A 68 -0.35 23.89 25.41
C GLU A 68 -0.89 22.50 25.04
N ILE A 69 0.00 21.51 24.98
CA ILE A 69 -0.36 20.10 24.76
C ILE A 69 -0.39 19.41 26.12
N LEU A 70 -1.57 18.93 26.51
CA LEU A 70 -1.80 18.26 27.79
C LEU A 70 -2.19 16.80 27.54
N ASP A 71 -1.55 15.87 28.25
CA ASP A 71 -1.94 14.46 28.19
C ASP A 71 -3.33 14.25 28.81
N THR A 72 -4.14 13.41 28.18
CA THR A 72 -5.49 13.06 28.64
C THR A 72 -5.70 11.54 28.61
N THR A 73 -6.83 11.08 29.11
CA THR A 73 -7.21 9.67 29.10
C THR A 73 -8.02 9.32 27.85
N LYS A 74 -8.11 8.02 27.54
CA LYS A 74 -8.98 7.53 26.45
C LYS A 74 -10.44 7.88 26.75
N GLU A 75 -10.86 7.74 27.99
CA GLU A 75 -12.23 7.99 28.44
C GLU A 75 -12.62 9.45 28.24
N GLU A 76 -11.73 10.39 28.56
CA GLU A 76 -11.94 11.83 28.32
C GLU A 76 -11.98 12.15 26.81
N PHE A 77 -11.07 11.58 26.02
CA PHE A 77 -11.11 11.73 24.55
C PHE A 77 -12.44 11.25 23.97
N GLU A 78 -12.90 10.04 24.32
CA GLU A 78 -14.17 9.49 23.78
C GLU A 78 -15.39 10.30 24.21
N ALA A 79 -15.34 10.98 25.35
CA ALA A 79 -16.42 11.84 25.84
C ALA A 79 -16.50 13.18 25.09
N HIS A 80 -15.38 13.66 24.53
CA HIS A 80 -15.25 15.03 24.03
C HIS A 80 -14.75 15.15 22.58
N LYS A 81 -14.42 14.05 21.90
CA LYS A 81 -13.91 14.06 20.51
C LYS A 81 -14.86 14.69 19.47
N ASP A 82 -16.16 14.74 19.78
CA ASP A 82 -17.20 15.30 18.93
C ASP A 82 -17.66 16.70 19.41
N ASP A 83 -17.01 17.27 20.44
CA ASP A 83 -17.34 18.61 20.94
C ASP A 83 -16.67 19.67 20.06
N ASP A 84 -17.48 20.53 19.44
CA ASP A 84 -17.02 21.68 18.63
C ASP A 84 -16.50 22.86 19.49
N ASN A 85 -15.85 22.58 20.63
CA ASN A 85 -15.31 23.64 21.49
C ASN A 85 -14.02 24.22 20.89
N THR A 86 -14.01 25.52 20.58
CA THR A 86 -12.85 26.19 19.99
C THR A 86 -11.67 26.38 20.94
N GLU A 87 -11.86 26.16 22.24
CA GLU A 87 -10.82 26.38 23.27
C GLU A 87 -9.99 25.12 23.58
N ILE A 88 -10.55 23.92 23.35
CA ILE A 88 -9.89 22.64 23.64
C ILE A 88 -10.16 21.66 22.50
N ASP A 89 -9.08 21.16 21.90
CA ASP A 89 -9.13 20.21 20.79
C ASP A 89 -8.52 18.86 21.19
N TYR A 90 -9.34 17.82 21.26
CA TYR A 90 -8.95 16.48 21.68
C TYR A 90 -8.40 15.67 20.50
N ARG A 91 -7.20 15.12 20.65
CA ARG A 91 -6.49 14.41 19.59
C ARG A 91 -5.85 13.11 20.11
N THR A 92 -5.45 12.28 19.16
CA THR A 92 -4.68 11.07 19.44
C THR A 92 -3.54 10.94 18.45
N GLU A 93 -2.45 10.32 18.88
CA GLU A 93 -1.33 9.93 18.05
C GLU A 93 -0.75 8.61 18.57
N LEU A 94 0.06 7.93 17.76
CA LEU A 94 0.97 6.93 18.31
C LEU A 94 2.21 7.59 18.89
N ASN A 95 2.89 6.92 19.81
CA ASN A 95 4.15 7.36 20.40
C ASN A 95 5.35 7.29 19.42
N TYR A 96 5.19 7.88 18.23
CA TYR A 96 6.15 7.84 17.14
C TYR A 96 7.54 8.32 17.58
N SER A 97 7.63 9.30 18.48
CA SER A 97 8.90 9.77 19.06
C SER A 97 9.76 8.64 19.63
N ASP A 98 9.13 7.58 20.15
CA ASP A 98 9.81 6.53 20.89
C ASP A 98 10.34 5.44 19.95
N PHE A 99 9.67 5.23 18.81
CA PHE A 99 9.90 4.06 17.97
C PHE A 99 10.22 4.35 16.50
N LEU A 100 10.05 5.59 16.02
CA LEU A 100 10.23 5.94 14.60
C LEU A 100 11.60 5.50 14.04
N ASP A 101 12.67 5.72 14.80
CA ASP A 101 14.05 5.37 14.39
C ASP A 101 14.36 3.87 14.49
N LYS A 102 13.48 3.08 15.10
CA LYS A 102 13.63 1.63 15.30
C LYS A 102 12.63 0.83 14.47
N PHE A 103 11.70 1.49 13.77
CA PHE A 103 10.61 0.84 13.07
C PHE A 103 11.10 -0.09 11.95
N TRP A 104 10.57 -1.32 11.91
CA TRP A 104 10.89 -2.30 10.87
C TRP A 104 10.08 -2.07 9.60
N PHE A 105 10.49 -1.08 8.80
CA PHE A 105 9.83 -0.73 7.54
C PHE A 105 9.66 -1.93 6.59
N ASP A 106 10.68 -2.75 6.39
CA ASP A 106 10.61 -3.89 5.45
C ASP A 106 9.50 -4.88 5.85
N THR A 107 9.42 -5.23 7.14
CA THR A 107 8.40 -6.15 7.69
C THR A 107 7.02 -5.52 7.65
N PHE A 108 6.90 -4.24 8.01
CA PHE A 108 5.65 -3.51 7.95
C PHE A 108 5.09 -3.43 6.53
N GLU A 109 5.91 -3.05 5.55
CA GLU A 109 5.53 -3.02 4.15
C GLU A 109 5.15 -4.42 3.63
N GLU A 110 5.84 -5.47 4.06
CA GLU A 110 5.48 -6.85 3.68
C GLU A 110 4.11 -7.25 4.23
N ALA A 111 3.81 -6.92 5.49
CA ALA A 111 2.50 -7.17 6.09
C ALA A 111 1.39 -6.38 5.39
N LEU A 112 1.64 -5.09 5.16
CA LEU A 112 0.71 -4.15 4.52
C LEU A 112 0.40 -4.57 3.08
N PHE A 113 1.44 -4.73 2.25
CA PHE A 113 1.29 -5.00 0.82
C PHE A 113 1.00 -6.47 0.50
N GLY A 114 1.44 -7.39 1.35
CA GLY A 114 1.39 -8.82 1.09
C GLY A 114 0.13 -9.51 1.58
N TYR A 115 -0.52 -8.96 2.63
CA TYR A 115 -1.57 -9.68 3.34
C TYR A 115 -2.78 -8.83 3.70
N ALA A 116 -2.61 -7.66 4.31
CA ALA A 116 -3.75 -6.88 4.79
C ALA A 116 -4.56 -6.27 3.63
N GLU A 117 -3.92 -5.40 2.83
CA GLU A 117 -4.62 -4.68 1.76
C GLU A 117 -5.17 -5.59 0.66
N PRO A 118 -4.42 -6.59 0.13
CA PRO A 118 -4.93 -7.40 -0.96
C PRO A 118 -6.20 -8.17 -0.58
N ASN A 119 -6.29 -8.63 0.67
CA ASN A 119 -7.48 -9.33 1.16
C ASN A 119 -8.64 -8.36 1.36
N GLU A 120 -8.41 -7.24 2.05
CA GLU A 120 -9.43 -6.21 2.29
C GLU A 120 -9.98 -5.64 0.96
N GLN A 121 -9.12 -5.43 -0.04
CA GLN A 121 -9.50 -4.98 -1.39
C GLN A 121 -10.36 -6.01 -2.13
N LEU A 122 -9.98 -7.30 -2.07
CA LEU A 122 -10.75 -8.37 -2.71
C LEU A 122 -12.13 -8.52 -2.06
N ASP A 123 -12.20 -8.44 -0.73
CA ASP A 123 -13.45 -8.49 0.02
C ASP A 123 -14.35 -7.29 -0.31
N PHE A 124 -13.77 -6.09 -0.45
CA PHE A 124 -14.48 -4.90 -0.90
C PHE A 124 -15.06 -5.10 -2.32
N ILE A 125 -14.25 -5.57 -3.28
CA ILE A 125 -14.71 -5.82 -4.66
C ILE A 125 -15.79 -6.89 -4.69
N SER A 126 -15.67 -7.94 -3.87
CA SER A 126 -16.72 -8.96 -3.73
C SER A 126 -18.02 -8.34 -3.21
N CYS A 127 -17.94 -7.49 -2.18
CA CYS A 127 -19.11 -6.77 -1.67
C CYS A 127 -19.76 -5.87 -2.73
N VAL A 128 -18.97 -5.19 -3.57
CA VAL A 128 -19.48 -4.40 -4.70
C VAL A 128 -20.23 -5.31 -5.66
N LYS A 129 -19.66 -6.47 -5.99
CA LYS A 129 -20.27 -7.45 -6.89
C LYS A 129 -21.59 -7.99 -6.36
N ASP A 130 -21.60 -8.45 -5.11
CA ASP A 130 -22.79 -9.04 -4.50
C ASP A 130 -23.91 -7.99 -4.42
N THR A 131 -23.58 -6.77 -3.98
CA THR A 131 -24.55 -5.66 -3.91
C THR A 131 -25.06 -5.27 -5.29
N PHE A 132 -24.19 -5.23 -6.31
CA PHE A 132 -24.60 -4.91 -7.68
C PHE A 132 -25.65 -5.88 -8.21
N PHE A 133 -25.48 -7.19 -7.99
CA PHE A 133 -26.41 -8.22 -8.46
C PHE A 133 -27.68 -8.36 -7.61
N GLU A 134 -27.68 -7.86 -6.37
CA GLU A 134 -28.90 -7.76 -5.54
C GLU A 134 -29.84 -6.65 -6.02
N LEU A 135 -29.32 -5.64 -6.73
CA LEU A 135 -30.11 -4.52 -7.25
C LEU A 135 -30.99 -4.98 -8.41
N LYS A 136 -32.30 -4.86 -8.23
CA LYS A 136 -33.31 -5.40 -9.17
C LYS A 136 -33.50 -4.57 -10.45
N PHE A 137 -32.95 -3.36 -10.49
CA PHE A 137 -33.12 -2.43 -11.61
C PHE A 137 -31.76 -1.91 -12.10
N GLU A 138 -31.54 -1.97 -13.41
CA GLU A 138 -30.26 -1.58 -14.04
C GLU A 138 -29.82 -0.15 -13.68
N GLY A 139 -30.75 0.82 -13.69
CA GLY A 139 -30.42 2.20 -13.33
C GLY A 139 -29.98 2.36 -11.86
N GLN A 140 -30.51 1.54 -10.95
CA GLN A 140 -30.06 1.52 -9.55
C GLN A 140 -28.65 0.93 -9.44
N ALA A 141 -28.38 -0.13 -10.21
CA ALA A 141 -27.07 -0.78 -10.27
C ALA A 141 -26.00 0.16 -10.84
N LYS A 142 -26.31 0.89 -11.91
CA LYS A 142 -25.44 1.93 -12.49
C LYS A 142 -25.17 3.07 -11.49
N MET A 143 -26.22 3.58 -10.84
CA MET A 143 -26.09 4.64 -9.83
C MET A 143 -25.29 4.17 -8.60
N PHE A 144 -25.43 2.90 -8.21
CA PHE A 144 -24.61 2.29 -7.16
C PHE A 144 -23.13 2.25 -7.53
N LEU A 145 -22.77 1.77 -8.73
CA LEU A 145 -21.37 1.75 -9.19
C LEU A 145 -20.78 3.16 -9.22
N LYS A 146 -21.54 4.14 -9.70
CA LYS A 146 -21.13 5.55 -9.70
C LYS A 146 -20.77 6.03 -8.30
N ASN A 147 -21.65 5.80 -7.32
CA ASN A 147 -21.41 6.20 -5.93
C ASN A 147 -20.20 5.49 -5.31
N VAL A 148 -19.97 4.21 -5.66
CA VAL A 148 -18.79 3.47 -5.18
C VAL A 148 -17.51 4.08 -5.72
N ILE A 149 -17.46 4.38 -7.03
CA ILE A 149 -16.28 4.98 -7.65
C ILE A 149 -16.05 6.41 -7.14
N ASP A 150 -17.11 7.22 -7.03
CA ASP A 150 -17.03 8.56 -6.46
C ASP A 150 -16.50 8.53 -5.01
N GLY A 151 -17.02 7.63 -4.17
CA GLY A 151 -16.54 7.47 -2.79
C GLY A 151 -15.07 7.04 -2.71
N LEU A 152 -14.62 6.12 -3.57
CA LEU A 152 -13.18 5.77 -3.65
C LEU A 152 -12.33 6.97 -4.09
N ASN A 153 -12.86 7.86 -4.94
CA ASN A 153 -12.14 9.03 -5.42
C ASN A 153 -12.10 10.15 -4.36
N GLU A 154 -13.16 10.29 -3.56
CA GLU A 154 -13.18 11.15 -2.37
C GLU A 154 -12.09 10.71 -1.39
N LEU A 155 -12.04 9.43 -1.02
CA LEU A 155 -11.01 8.87 -0.12
C LEU A 155 -9.59 9.10 -0.65
N TYR A 156 -9.36 8.84 -1.94
CA TYR A 156 -8.08 9.14 -2.57
C TYR A 156 -7.71 10.63 -2.44
N THR A 157 -8.69 11.52 -2.63
CA THR A 157 -8.47 12.97 -2.57
C THR A 157 -8.16 13.42 -1.14
N GLU A 158 -8.88 12.90 -0.15
CA GLU A 158 -8.68 13.17 1.28
C GLU A 158 -7.28 12.73 1.73
N LEU A 159 -6.88 11.50 1.41
CA LEU A 159 -5.54 11.00 1.73
C LEU A 159 -4.42 11.83 1.08
N ASN A 160 -4.59 12.24 -0.18
CA ASN A 160 -3.61 13.13 -0.82
C ASN A 160 -3.61 14.54 -0.24
N TYR A 161 -4.75 15.01 0.28
CA TYR A 161 -4.82 16.29 0.98
C TYR A 161 -3.98 16.25 2.27
N LEU A 162 -4.01 15.14 3.01
CA LEU A 162 -3.13 14.92 4.16
C LEU A 162 -1.66 15.07 3.74
N LEU A 163 -1.21 14.37 2.69
CA LEU A 163 0.18 14.45 2.19
C LEU A 163 0.60 15.86 1.76
N LYS A 164 -0.26 16.56 1.02
CA LYS A 164 0.03 17.91 0.51
C LYS A 164 0.20 18.93 1.63
N ASN A 165 -0.54 18.76 2.71
CA ASN A 165 -0.55 19.68 3.83
C ASN A 165 0.11 19.08 5.08
N LYS A 166 1.03 18.15 4.89
CA LYS A 166 1.73 17.44 5.96
C LYS A 166 2.52 18.32 6.93
N ASN A 167 2.75 19.58 6.59
CA ASN A 167 3.46 20.55 7.42
C ASN A 167 2.53 21.59 8.07
N THR A 168 1.22 21.55 7.81
CA THR A 168 0.29 22.63 8.19
C THR A 168 -0.99 22.16 8.88
N VAL A 169 -1.50 20.94 8.63
CA VAL A 169 -2.87 20.58 9.06
C VAL A 169 -2.96 20.11 10.52
N TYR A 170 -1.84 19.79 11.18
CA TYR A 170 -1.93 19.05 12.46
C TYR A 170 -1.00 19.49 13.59
N SER A 171 -0.23 20.57 13.47
CA SER A 171 0.83 20.99 14.42
C SER A 171 1.96 19.94 14.67
N VAL A 172 1.73 18.65 14.44
CA VAL A 172 2.64 17.52 14.66
C VAL A 172 3.22 16.95 13.35
N GLY A 173 2.56 17.20 12.21
CA GLY A 173 3.01 16.79 10.88
C GLY A 173 2.97 15.27 10.61
N ILE A 174 2.98 14.89 9.33
CA ILE A 174 2.92 13.47 8.92
C ILE A 174 4.31 12.87 8.88
N ASN A 175 4.53 11.77 9.58
CA ASN A 175 5.83 11.08 9.61
C ASN A 175 5.98 10.04 8.48
N LYS A 176 7.20 9.54 8.26
CA LYS A 176 7.52 8.59 7.18
C LYS A 176 6.73 7.28 7.23
N ILE A 177 6.35 6.80 8.42
CA ILE A 177 5.56 5.56 8.55
C ILE A 177 4.13 5.81 8.06
N GLN A 178 3.53 6.92 8.49
CA GLN A 178 2.21 7.35 8.04
C GLN A 178 2.20 7.63 6.53
N GLU A 179 3.25 8.27 5.99
CA GLU A 179 3.39 8.48 4.54
C GLU A 179 3.35 7.16 3.76
N VAL A 180 3.94 6.07 4.25
CA VAL A 180 3.91 4.75 3.60
C VAL A 180 2.47 4.22 3.50
N VAL A 181 1.71 4.28 4.61
CA VAL A 181 0.32 3.82 4.63
C VAL A 181 -0.57 4.66 3.71
N ILE A 182 -0.47 5.98 3.80
CA ILE A 182 -1.30 6.92 3.03
C ILE A 182 -1.05 6.75 1.53
N ASN A 183 0.22 6.68 1.10
CA ASN A 183 0.54 6.45 -0.30
C ASN A 183 -0.01 5.11 -0.79
N HIS A 184 0.14 4.06 0.03
CA HIS A 184 -0.33 2.73 -0.33
C HIS A 184 -1.85 2.66 -0.51
N TYR A 185 -2.64 3.13 0.46
CA TYR A 185 -4.09 3.12 0.35
C TYR A 185 -4.61 4.09 -0.73
N SER A 186 -3.95 5.24 -0.93
CA SER A 186 -4.27 6.14 -2.05
C SER A 186 -4.14 5.42 -3.40
N GLU A 187 -3.02 4.73 -3.63
CA GLU A 187 -2.82 3.95 -4.85
C GLU A 187 -3.82 2.79 -4.96
N SER A 188 -4.09 2.12 -3.84
CA SER A 188 -5.06 1.02 -3.76
C SER A 188 -6.47 1.46 -4.20
N TYR A 189 -6.95 2.63 -3.75
CA TYR A 189 -8.27 3.12 -4.15
C TYR A 189 -8.38 3.37 -5.65
N LEU A 190 -7.36 3.96 -6.27
CA LEU A 190 -7.33 4.13 -7.72
C LEU A 190 -7.27 2.79 -8.46
N ASN A 191 -6.51 1.82 -7.94
CA ASN A 191 -6.46 0.48 -8.52
C ASN A 191 -7.84 -0.21 -8.44
N THR A 192 -8.51 -0.11 -7.30
CA THR A 192 -9.85 -0.65 -7.08
C THR A 192 -10.89 -0.03 -8.01
N GLN A 193 -10.86 1.30 -8.18
CA GLN A 193 -11.70 1.99 -9.16
C GLN A 193 -11.49 1.41 -10.58
N ASN A 194 -10.23 1.30 -11.01
CA ASN A 194 -9.89 0.75 -12.32
C ASN A 194 -10.34 -0.71 -12.48
N LYS A 195 -10.23 -1.53 -11.44
CA LYS A 195 -10.73 -2.92 -11.44
C LYS A 195 -12.24 -2.95 -11.60
N ILE A 196 -12.98 -2.15 -10.84
CA ILE A 196 -14.44 -2.04 -10.92
C ILE A 196 -14.86 -1.59 -12.32
N ILE A 197 -14.27 -0.49 -12.84
CA ILE A 197 -14.53 0.00 -14.20
C ILE A 197 -14.32 -1.11 -15.23
N ASN A 198 -13.19 -1.82 -15.17
CA ASN A 198 -12.89 -2.90 -16.11
C ASN A 198 -13.83 -4.10 -16.01
N ILE A 199 -14.32 -4.43 -14.81
CA ILE A 199 -15.28 -5.51 -14.61
C ILE A 199 -16.65 -5.13 -15.19
N TYR A 200 -17.10 -3.90 -14.99
CA TYR A 200 -18.48 -3.49 -15.28
C TYR A 200 -18.67 -2.74 -16.59
N LYS A 201 -17.61 -2.30 -17.28
CA LYS A 201 -17.71 -1.57 -18.57
C LYS A 201 -18.45 -2.33 -19.66
N PHE A 202 -18.47 -3.66 -19.62
CA PHE A 202 -19.27 -4.43 -20.57
C PHE A 202 -20.79 -4.23 -20.36
N ILE A 203 -21.21 -4.00 -19.12
CA ILE A 203 -22.62 -3.81 -18.72
C ILE A 203 -22.98 -2.32 -18.73
N TYR A 204 -22.02 -1.45 -18.41
CA TYR A 204 -22.18 0.00 -18.37
C TYR A 204 -21.01 0.67 -19.09
N PRO A 205 -20.99 0.69 -20.43
CA PRO A 205 -19.85 1.22 -21.21
C PRO A 205 -19.52 2.68 -20.90
N GLU A 206 -20.53 3.48 -20.58
CA GLU A 206 -20.36 4.91 -20.28
C GLU A 206 -19.56 5.14 -18.98
N ILE A 207 -19.40 4.12 -18.12
CA ILE A 207 -18.59 4.19 -16.90
C ILE A 207 -17.13 4.57 -17.19
N GLU A 208 -16.56 4.13 -18.32
CA GLU A 208 -15.18 4.51 -18.69
C GLU A 208 -15.10 5.99 -19.06
N GLN A 209 -16.14 6.55 -19.70
CA GLN A 209 -16.16 7.95 -20.11
C GLN A 209 -16.45 8.88 -18.94
N GLU A 210 -17.37 8.49 -18.05
CA GLU A 210 -17.70 9.26 -16.84
C GLU A 210 -16.51 9.39 -15.90
N PHE A 211 -15.61 8.40 -15.90
CA PHE A 211 -14.43 8.35 -15.06
C PHE A 211 -13.10 8.40 -15.86
N ALA A 212 -13.13 8.90 -17.11
CA ALA A 212 -11.96 8.93 -18.00
C ALA A 212 -10.79 9.78 -17.47
N ASN A 213 -11.04 10.65 -16.49
CA ASN A 213 -10.03 11.46 -15.81
C ASN A 213 -9.35 10.74 -14.63
N VAL A 214 -9.76 9.51 -14.30
CA VAL A 214 -8.99 8.66 -13.39
C VAL A 214 -7.70 8.35 -14.11
N LYS A 215 -6.61 9.03 -13.70
CA LYS A 215 -5.26 8.73 -14.20
C LYS A 215 -5.11 7.22 -14.15
N THR A 216 -4.91 6.59 -15.31
CA THR A 216 -4.31 5.26 -15.38
C THR A 216 -2.95 5.39 -14.72
N ILE A 217 -2.89 5.18 -13.41
CA ILE A 217 -1.63 4.99 -12.72
C ILE A 217 -1.09 3.71 -13.33
N ASN A 218 0.04 3.84 -14.00
CA ASN A 218 0.84 2.69 -14.36
C ASN A 218 1.31 2.07 -13.04
N THR A 219 0.54 1.13 -12.50
CA THR A 219 0.82 0.44 -11.23
C THR A 219 2.06 -0.43 -11.30
N LYS A 220 2.69 -0.52 -12.47
CA LYS A 220 4.03 -1.07 -12.61
C LYS A 220 5.02 -0.06 -12.05
N LEU A 221 5.67 -0.45 -10.96
CA LEU A 221 6.84 0.24 -10.44
C LEU A 221 7.81 0.49 -11.60
N THR A 222 8.34 1.71 -11.67
CA THR A 222 9.43 2.01 -12.58
C THR A 222 10.62 1.13 -12.26
N ARG A 223 11.49 0.91 -13.25
CA ARG A 223 12.73 0.16 -13.05
C ARG A 223 13.54 0.69 -11.87
N GLU A 224 13.64 2.01 -11.72
CA GLU A 224 14.36 2.67 -10.63
C GLU A 224 13.73 2.36 -9.26
N GLU A 225 12.40 2.41 -9.15
CA GLU A 225 11.69 2.05 -7.92
C GLU A 225 11.86 0.57 -7.58
N ILE A 226 11.81 -0.32 -8.57
CA ILE A 226 12.05 -1.75 -8.37
C ILE A 226 13.47 -1.99 -7.87
N LEU A 227 14.48 -1.38 -8.51
CA LEU A 227 15.88 -1.53 -8.11
C LEU A 227 16.12 -0.97 -6.70
N LYS A 228 15.52 0.18 -6.37
CA LYS A 228 15.59 0.77 -5.02
C LYS A 228 14.99 -0.17 -3.98
N LYS A 229 13.82 -0.78 -4.26
CA LYS A 229 13.17 -1.74 -3.36
C LYS A 229 13.92 -3.07 -3.26
N LEU A 230 14.47 -3.57 -4.37
CA LEU A 230 15.09 -4.89 -4.45
C LEU A 230 16.55 -4.92 -3.97
N ILE A 231 17.29 -3.82 -4.15
CA ILE A 231 18.75 -3.74 -3.94
C ILE A 231 19.12 -2.72 -2.85
N GLY A 232 18.46 -1.57 -2.81
CA GLY A 232 18.68 -0.50 -1.84
C GLY A 232 20.00 0.27 -2.03
N ASP A 233 21.12 -0.35 -1.64
CA ASP A 233 22.47 0.28 -1.56
C ASP A 233 23.09 0.55 -2.94
N ASN A 234 23.59 1.77 -3.15
CA ASN A 234 24.27 2.20 -4.38
C ASN A 234 25.45 1.28 -4.79
N LYS A 235 26.24 0.77 -3.84
CA LYS A 235 27.37 -0.13 -4.16
C LYS A 235 26.89 -1.47 -4.71
N LYS A 236 25.81 -2.00 -4.14
CA LYS A 236 25.17 -3.25 -4.58
C LYS A 236 24.44 -3.05 -5.90
N LEU A 237 23.84 -1.87 -6.11
CA LEU A 237 23.23 -1.48 -7.37
C LEU A 237 24.25 -1.53 -8.51
N THR A 238 25.43 -0.92 -8.32
CA THR A 238 26.50 -0.98 -9.35
C THR A 238 26.93 -2.42 -9.64
N LEU A 239 27.01 -3.28 -8.62
CA LEU A 239 27.32 -4.70 -8.81
C LEU A 239 26.21 -5.41 -9.62
N PHE A 240 24.95 -5.17 -9.25
CA PHE A 240 23.78 -5.73 -9.94
C PHE A 240 23.70 -5.29 -11.41
N GLU A 241 23.98 -4.03 -11.70
CA GLU A 241 24.05 -3.52 -13.08
C GLU A 241 25.14 -4.24 -13.89
N LYS A 242 26.29 -4.56 -13.29
CA LYS A 242 27.32 -5.36 -13.96
C LYS A 242 26.85 -6.80 -14.20
N TYR A 243 26.10 -7.40 -13.28
CA TYR A 243 25.47 -8.71 -13.52
C TYR A 243 24.56 -8.65 -14.73
N GLU A 244 23.72 -7.63 -14.86
CA GLU A 244 22.85 -7.46 -16.03
C GLU A 244 23.64 -7.33 -17.34
N GLN A 245 24.76 -6.61 -17.35
CA GLN A 245 25.62 -6.55 -18.54
C GLN A 245 26.17 -7.93 -18.92
N LYS A 246 26.59 -8.73 -17.93
CA LYS A 246 27.04 -10.12 -18.17
C LYS A 246 25.90 -11.04 -18.60
N LEU A 247 24.69 -10.87 -18.06
CA LEU A 247 23.48 -11.58 -18.48
C LEU A 247 23.11 -11.27 -19.92
N LYS A 248 23.24 -10.00 -20.35
CA LYS A 248 23.06 -9.60 -21.76
C LYS A 248 24.08 -10.29 -22.66
N LYS A 249 25.36 -10.27 -22.30
CA LYS A 249 26.44 -10.95 -23.05
C LYS A 249 26.21 -12.46 -23.19
N ASN A 250 25.64 -13.09 -22.16
CA ASN A 250 25.35 -14.53 -22.14
C ASN A 250 23.91 -14.87 -22.58
N ASN A 251 23.19 -13.91 -23.17
CA ASN A 251 21.86 -14.10 -23.75
C ASN A 251 20.78 -14.60 -22.75
N TYR A 252 20.91 -14.21 -21.48
CA TYR A 252 19.87 -14.39 -20.46
C TYR A 252 18.88 -13.21 -20.45
N LEU A 253 19.35 -12.04 -20.85
CA LEU A 253 18.60 -10.78 -20.85
C LEU A 253 18.71 -10.10 -22.22
N SER A 254 17.64 -9.49 -22.73
CA SER A 254 17.70 -8.69 -23.96
C SER A 254 18.40 -7.35 -23.75
N ILE A 255 18.64 -6.66 -24.87
CA ILE A 255 19.07 -5.26 -24.88
C ILE A 255 18.10 -4.39 -24.06
N ASP A 256 16.80 -4.65 -24.19
CA ASP A 256 15.70 -3.94 -23.53
C ASP A 256 15.35 -4.48 -22.13
N TYR A 257 16.25 -5.26 -21.50
CA TYR A 257 16.06 -5.82 -20.17
C TYR A 257 14.91 -6.83 -20.04
N GLU A 258 14.52 -7.52 -21.11
CA GLU A 258 13.56 -8.62 -21.04
C GLU A 258 14.27 -9.95 -20.74
N TRP A 259 13.71 -10.74 -19.82
CA TRP A 259 14.24 -12.08 -19.53
C TRP A 259 13.97 -13.05 -20.68
N LYS A 260 15.00 -13.77 -21.12
CA LYS A 260 14.92 -14.68 -22.29
C LYS A 260 14.93 -16.17 -21.95
N LYS A 261 15.22 -16.55 -20.70
CA LYS A 261 15.30 -17.97 -20.28
C LYS A 261 14.04 -18.42 -19.53
N GLY A 262 14.02 -19.68 -19.11
CA GLY A 262 12.91 -20.23 -18.34
C GLY A 262 12.80 -19.66 -16.93
N ALA A 263 11.66 -19.90 -16.28
CA ALA A 263 11.43 -19.48 -14.90
C ALA A 263 12.46 -20.08 -13.94
N ALA A 264 12.89 -21.33 -14.16
CA ALA A 264 13.91 -22.00 -13.35
C ALA A 264 15.24 -21.24 -13.36
N ASN A 265 15.65 -20.67 -14.49
CA ASN A 265 16.86 -19.86 -14.59
C ASN A 265 16.71 -18.52 -13.85
N LEU A 266 15.53 -17.90 -13.93
CA LEU A 266 15.26 -16.65 -13.21
C LEU A 266 15.30 -16.87 -11.70
N ALA A 267 14.69 -17.96 -11.23
CA ALA A 267 14.74 -18.35 -9.82
C ALA A 267 16.18 -18.63 -9.35
N ARG A 268 17.00 -19.30 -10.17
CA ARG A 268 18.42 -19.53 -9.87
C ARG A 268 19.23 -18.24 -9.83
N PHE A 269 18.99 -17.31 -10.76
CA PHE A 269 19.63 -15.98 -10.74
C PHE A 269 19.27 -15.22 -9.46
N PHE A 270 18.00 -15.23 -9.07
CA PHE A 270 17.57 -14.62 -7.80
C PHE A 270 18.30 -15.20 -6.59
N ILE A 271 18.44 -16.52 -6.51
CA ILE A 271 19.19 -17.18 -5.43
C ILE A 271 20.68 -16.83 -5.48
N HIS A 272 21.28 -16.76 -6.66
CA HIS A 272 22.67 -16.32 -6.79
C HIS A 272 22.84 -14.89 -6.24
N CYS A 273 21.95 -13.96 -6.61
CA CYS A 273 21.98 -12.59 -6.09
C CYS A 273 21.77 -12.51 -4.56
N THR A 274 20.95 -13.38 -3.97
CA THR A 274 20.78 -13.40 -2.50
C THR A 274 22.00 -14.01 -1.79
N ASN A 275 22.62 -15.04 -2.37
CA ASN A 275 23.85 -15.65 -1.83
C ASN A 275 25.03 -14.66 -1.84
N GLU A 276 25.18 -13.91 -2.93
CA GLU A 276 26.17 -12.83 -3.07
C GLU A 276 25.79 -11.55 -2.31
N LYS A 277 24.69 -11.58 -1.55
CA LYS A 277 24.18 -10.46 -0.72
C LYS A 277 23.89 -9.19 -1.53
N VAL A 278 23.71 -9.31 -2.84
CA VAL A 278 23.29 -8.23 -3.75
C VAL A 278 21.82 -7.92 -3.50
N ILE A 279 20.98 -8.96 -3.48
CA ILE A 279 19.60 -8.88 -2.99
C ILE A 279 19.62 -9.20 -1.48
N PRO A 280 18.98 -8.38 -0.62
CA PRO A 280 18.85 -8.66 0.80
C PRO A 280 18.28 -10.04 1.10
N SER A 281 18.84 -10.73 2.10
CA SER A 281 18.45 -12.10 2.45
C SER A 281 17.00 -12.22 2.90
N HIS A 282 16.37 -11.18 3.44
CA HIS A 282 14.96 -11.22 3.86
C HIS A 282 14.01 -11.55 2.69
N PHE A 283 14.38 -11.20 1.45
CA PHE A 283 13.59 -11.55 0.26
C PHE A 283 13.59 -13.05 -0.06
N ILE A 284 14.47 -13.86 0.54
CA ILE A 284 14.56 -15.30 0.26
C ILE A 284 13.42 -16.10 0.88
N GLU A 285 12.76 -15.58 1.90
CA GLU A 285 11.69 -16.29 2.61
C GLU A 285 10.35 -16.22 1.86
N GLY A 286 10.04 -15.07 1.24
CA GLY A 286 8.78 -14.81 0.54
C GLY A 286 8.86 -14.85 -1.00
N THR A 287 7.78 -14.48 -1.68
CA THR A 287 7.74 -14.32 -3.15
C THR A 287 8.06 -12.91 -3.62
N ARG A 288 7.97 -11.90 -2.74
CA ARG A 288 8.09 -10.47 -3.07
C ARG A 288 9.35 -10.13 -3.87
N GLY A 289 10.51 -10.67 -3.48
CA GLY A 289 11.76 -10.43 -4.22
C GLY A 289 11.71 -10.97 -5.65
N MET A 290 11.09 -12.13 -5.85
CA MET A 290 10.84 -12.69 -7.19
C MET A 290 9.80 -11.87 -7.95
N ASP A 291 8.73 -11.41 -7.30
CA ASP A 291 7.71 -10.58 -7.94
C ASP A 291 8.30 -9.25 -8.45
N LEU A 292 9.17 -8.62 -7.66
CA LEU A 292 9.94 -7.43 -8.06
C LEU A 292 10.89 -7.75 -9.23
N LEU A 293 11.65 -8.85 -9.15
CA LEU A 293 12.58 -9.25 -10.21
C LEU A 293 11.84 -9.58 -11.53
N ARG A 294 10.65 -10.18 -11.44
CA ARG A 294 9.79 -10.46 -12.59
C ARG A 294 9.27 -9.19 -13.23
N GLN A 295 8.82 -8.22 -12.42
CA GLN A 295 8.42 -6.91 -12.91
C GLN A 295 9.58 -6.18 -13.56
N LEU A 296 10.79 -6.26 -12.98
CA LEU A 296 12.00 -5.65 -13.51
C LEU A 296 12.30 -6.09 -14.95
N TYR A 297 12.03 -7.36 -15.25
CA TYR A 297 12.34 -7.99 -16.55
C TYR A 297 11.13 -8.34 -17.40
N GLY A 298 9.94 -7.85 -17.04
CA GLY A 298 8.69 -8.13 -17.75
C GLY A 298 8.36 -9.62 -17.89
N PHE A 299 8.71 -10.45 -16.90
CA PHE A 299 8.66 -11.91 -17.01
C PHE A 299 7.55 -12.56 -16.17
N GLU A 300 6.40 -12.80 -16.80
CA GLU A 300 5.18 -13.27 -16.13
C GLU A 300 5.06 -14.80 -15.98
N LYS A 301 5.89 -15.59 -16.68
CA LYS A 301 5.72 -17.05 -16.77
C LYS A 301 6.26 -17.80 -15.55
N GLY A 302 5.56 -18.85 -15.12
CA GLY A 302 6.08 -19.83 -14.16
C GLY A 302 6.13 -19.35 -12.71
N ARG A 303 5.21 -18.50 -12.26
CA ARG A 303 5.10 -18.04 -10.85
C ARG A 303 4.95 -19.18 -9.83
N SER A 304 4.52 -20.35 -10.27
CA SER A 304 4.32 -21.52 -9.42
C SER A 304 5.60 -22.04 -8.74
N ILE A 305 6.80 -21.61 -9.15
CA ILE A 305 8.08 -21.98 -8.53
C ILE A 305 8.65 -20.91 -7.59
N ASP A 306 7.95 -19.80 -7.37
CA ASP A 306 8.50 -18.65 -6.65
C ASP A 306 8.53 -18.85 -5.13
N SER A 307 7.94 -19.90 -4.57
CA SER A 307 8.10 -20.17 -3.13
C SER A 307 9.52 -20.67 -2.81
N LYS A 308 10.05 -20.31 -1.63
CA LYS A 308 11.39 -20.72 -1.18
C LYS A 308 11.69 -22.20 -1.41
N ALA A 309 10.82 -23.09 -0.92
CA ALA A 309 10.98 -24.53 -1.05
C ALA A 309 11.04 -25.03 -2.51
N LYS A 310 10.42 -24.31 -3.45
CA LYS A 310 10.45 -24.66 -4.88
C LYS A 310 11.64 -24.03 -5.60
N ARG A 311 12.06 -22.83 -5.21
CA ARG A 311 13.29 -22.18 -5.67
C ARG A 311 14.53 -22.98 -5.29
N GLU A 312 14.61 -23.44 -4.05
CA GLU A 312 15.72 -24.29 -3.57
C GLU A 312 15.83 -25.60 -4.35
N LYS A 313 14.70 -26.17 -4.78
CA LYS A 313 14.67 -27.37 -5.64
C LYS A 313 15.22 -27.12 -7.05
N GLN A 314 15.40 -25.86 -7.47
CA GLN A 314 16.04 -25.53 -8.75
C GLN A 314 17.58 -25.59 -8.67
N LEU A 315 18.16 -25.76 -7.49
CA LEU A 315 19.61 -25.84 -7.29
C LEU A 315 20.07 -27.30 -7.25
N THR A 316 20.13 -27.98 -8.40
CA THR A 316 20.84 -29.26 -8.46
C THR A 316 22.37 -29.06 -8.42
N LYS A 317 23.13 -30.11 -8.10
CA LYS A 317 24.60 -30.06 -8.00
C LYS A 317 25.29 -29.54 -9.26
N LYS A 318 24.67 -29.73 -10.44
CA LYS A 318 25.15 -29.24 -11.75
C LYS A 318 24.77 -27.78 -12.01
N GLU A 319 23.67 -27.31 -11.41
CA GLU A 319 23.05 -26.01 -11.69
C GLU A 319 23.49 -24.92 -10.70
N ARG A 320 24.14 -25.28 -9.60
CA ARG A 320 24.74 -24.33 -8.65
C ARG A 320 25.72 -23.36 -9.30
N ASN A 321 26.40 -23.84 -10.34
CA ASN A 321 27.47 -23.11 -11.02
C ASN A 321 26.99 -22.40 -12.30
N GLU A 322 25.68 -22.40 -12.57
CA GLU A 322 25.14 -21.83 -13.82
C GLU A 322 25.45 -20.34 -13.97
N PHE A 323 25.57 -19.62 -12.85
CA PHE A 323 25.81 -18.19 -12.81
C PHE A 323 27.21 -17.80 -12.34
N ASP A 324 28.16 -18.74 -12.23
CA ASP A 324 29.55 -18.43 -11.82
C ASP A 324 30.24 -17.44 -12.78
N PHE A 325 29.76 -17.33 -14.03
CA PHE A 325 30.24 -16.31 -14.97
C PHE A 325 29.93 -14.87 -14.51
N LEU A 326 28.98 -14.70 -13.57
CA LEU A 326 28.67 -13.43 -12.94
C LEU A 326 29.71 -13.02 -11.90
N ASP A 327 30.40 -13.99 -11.30
CA ASP A 327 31.47 -13.73 -10.35
C ASP A 327 32.62 -13.01 -11.06
N PHE A 328 33.24 -12.08 -10.35
CA PHE A 328 34.39 -11.34 -10.85
C PHE A 328 35.64 -12.03 -10.32
N ASP A 329 36.55 -12.38 -11.23
CA ASP A 329 37.94 -12.71 -10.88
C ASP A 329 38.64 -11.50 -10.24
#